data_AF-A0A257UBY5-F1
#
_entry.id   AF-A0A257UBY5-F1
#
_cell.length_a   1.000
_cell.length_b   1.000
_cell.length_c   1.000
_cell.angle_alpha   90.00
_cell.angle_beta   90.00
_cell.angle_gamma   90.00
#
_symmetry.space_group_name_H-M   'P 1'
#
loop_
_entity.id
_entity.type
_entity.pdbx_description
1 polymer ?
#
loop_
_entity_poly.entity_id
_entity_poly.type
_entity_poly.pdbx_seq_one_letter_code
_entity_poly.pdbx_strand_id
1 'polypeptide(L)'
;AVRIDNKTGFGTGYLHHLVRYDPAAGAMSDLGVLAVKNPDFFNFAAGRTKNPDGSERPVHGYHTLPDGTLTPLHVIMALIVAHDGTIYATTIYPFTLLAIETVKAVK
;
A
#
# COMPACT_ATOMS: atom_id res chain seq x y z
N ALA A 1 -9.78 10.11 -1.28
CA ALA A 1 -8.74 9.46 -2.12
C ALA A 1 -8.08 10.53 -2.97
N VAL A 2 -6.75 10.64 -2.96
CA VAL A 2 -6.01 11.63 -3.75
C VAL A 2 -5.60 10.95 -5.06
N ARG A 3 -5.86 11.61 -6.20
CA ARG A 3 -5.38 11.15 -7.52
C ARG A 3 -4.08 11.86 -7.85
N ILE A 4 -3.04 11.10 -8.19
CA ILE A 4 -1.79 11.67 -8.71
C ILE A 4 -1.74 11.39 -10.21
N ASP A 5 -1.62 12.46 -11.02
CA ASP A 5 -1.45 12.33 -12.46
C ASP A 5 0.01 11.94 -12.77
N ASN A 6 0.27 10.63 -12.90
CA ASN A 6 1.58 10.13 -13.31
C ASN A 6 1.81 10.33 -14.82
N LYS A 7 2.79 11.15 -15.17
CA LYS A 7 3.20 11.44 -16.56
C LYS A 7 3.89 10.27 -17.27
N THR A 8 4.30 9.22 -16.55
CA THR A 8 4.98 8.04 -17.13
C THR A 8 4.00 6.97 -17.64
N GLY A 9 2.70 7.12 -17.39
CA GLY A 9 1.67 6.13 -17.75
C GLY A 9 1.61 4.92 -16.81
N PHE A 10 2.58 4.75 -15.90
CA PHE A 10 2.49 3.76 -14.81
C PHE A 10 1.75 4.39 -13.61
N GLY A 11 0.75 3.71 -13.03
CA GLY A 11 0.12 4.21 -11.79
C GLY A 11 -0.94 5.30 -11.90
N THR A 12 -1.84 5.17 -12.88
CA THR A 12 -3.04 5.99 -13.05
C THR A 12 -4.14 5.69 -12.00
N GLY A 13 -3.79 5.66 -10.72
CA GLY A 13 -4.65 5.19 -9.63
C GLY A 13 -4.93 6.22 -8.54
N TYR A 14 -5.85 5.86 -7.65
CA TYR A 14 -6.04 6.57 -6.39
C TYR A 14 -4.98 6.12 -5.38
N LEU A 15 -4.52 7.04 -4.55
CA LEU A 15 -3.69 6.72 -3.41
C LEU A 15 -4.54 6.35 -2.20
N HIS A 16 -4.14 5.25 -1.56
CA HIS A 16 -4.70 4.82 -0.29
C HIS A 16 -3.92 5.44 0.85
N HIS A 17 -4.60 6.28 1.63
CA HIS A 17 -4.03 6.97 2.78
C HIS A 17 -4.45 6.29 4.08
N LEU A 18 -3.54 6.25 5.05
CA LEU A 18 -3.87 5.93 6.42
C LEU A 18 -4.36 7.20 7.13
N VAL A 19 -5.49 7.12 7.81
CA VAL A 19 -6.09 8.26 8.52
C VAL A 19 -6.34 7.88 9.96
N ARG A 20 -6.02 8.79 10.89
CA ARG A 20 -6.32 8.65 12.33
C ARG A 20 -7.41 9.63 12.73
N TYR A 21 -8.45 9.11 13.36
CA TYR A 21 -9.48 9.92 14.00
C TYR A 21 -9.08 10.24 15.45
N ASP A 22 -9.11 11.51 15.82
CA ASP A 22 -9.03 11.97 17.21
C ASP A 22 -10.44 12.33 17.72
N PRO A 23 -11.03 11.53 18.63
CA PRO A 23 -12.38 11.78 19.14
C PRO A 23 -12.46 12.99 20.08
N ALA A 24 -11.36 13.40 20.72
CA ALA A 24 -11.36 14.57 21.61
C ALA A 24 -11.41 15.87 20.80
N ALA A 25 -10.71 15.90 19.67
CA ALA A 25 -10.73 17.02 18.74
C ALA A 25 -11.87 16.95 17.71
N GLY A 26 -12.51 15.79 17.55
CA GLY A 26 -13.50 15.55 16.49
C GLY A 26 -12.90 15.67 15.08
N ALA A 27 -11.62 15.34 14.92
CA ALA A 27 -10.83 15.65 13.73
C ALA A 27 -10.11 14.42 13.16
N MET A 28 -9.85 14.45 11.85
CA MET A 28 -9.07 13.44 11.13
C MET A 28 -7.66 13.96 10.84
N SER A 29 -6.64 13.14 11.07
CA SER A 29 -5.26 13.38 10.65
C SER A 29 -4.87 12.42 9.53
N ASP A 30 -4.45 12.95 8.39
CA ASP A 30 -3.84 12.16 7.31
C ASP A 30 -2.42 11.76 7.71
N LEU A 31 -2.16 10.46 7.82
CA LEU A 31 -0.86 9.90 8.19
C LEU A 31 -0.02 9.55 6.96
N GLY A 32 -0.54 9.78 5.76
CA GLY A 32 0.15 9.59 4.50
C GLY A 32 -0.25 8.32 3.75
N VAL A 33 0.44 8.11 2.64
CA VAL A 33 0.16 7.05 1.65
C VAL A 33 0.69 5.71 2.15
N LEU A 34 -0.06 4.63 1.89
CA LEU A 34 0.43 3.27 2.06
C LEU A 34 1.47 2.94 0.98
N ALA A 35 2.72 2.79 1.41
CA ALA A 35 3.85 2.49 0.55
C ALA A 35 4.60 1.22 0.99
N VAL A 36 5.17 0.50 0.04
CA VAL A 36 5.99 -0.69 0.29
C VAL A 36 7.47 -0.31 0.30
N LYS A 37 8.16 -0.61 1.41
CA LYS A 37 9.60 -0.36 1.59
C LYS A 37 10.48 -1.62 1.49
N ASN A 38 9.86 -2.81 1.45
CA ASN A 38 10.59 -4.06 1.48
C ASN A 38 11.47 -4.20 0.22
N PRO A 39 12.80 -4.34 0.37
CA PRO A 39 13.63 -4.66 -0.78
C PRO A 39 13.13 -6.00 -1.37
N ASP A 40 13.08 -6.08 -2.69
CA ASP A 40 12.68 -7.27 -3.43
C ASP A 40 11.22 -7.74 -3.24
N PHE A 41 10.31 -6.89 -2.74
CA PHE A 41 8.90 -7.24 -2.55
C PHE A 41 8.29 -7.96 -3.76
N PHE A 42 8.17 -7.25 -4.89
CA PHE A 42 7.70 -7.84 -6.14
C PHE A 42 7.95 -6.89 -7.32
N ASN A 43 8.44 -7.42 -8.44
CA ASN A 43 8.64 -6.62 -9.66
C ASN A 43 7.42 -6.73 -10.60
N PHE A 44 6.49 -5.77 -10.53
CA PHE A 44 5.31 -5.75 -11.41
C PHE A 44 5.63 -5.38 -12.88
N ALA A 45 6.82 -4.86 -13.17
CA ALA A 45 7.26 -4.49 -14.51
C ALA A 45 7.83 -5.67 -15.33
N ALA A 46 8.03 -6.84 -14.72
CA ALA A 46 8.62 -8.01 -15.38
C ALA A 46 7.72 -8.66 -16.45
N GLY A 47 6.51 -8.14 -16.68
CA GLY A 47 5.56 -8.67 -17.66
C GLY A 47 4.94 -10.01 -17.24
N ARG A 48 4.07 -10.56 -18.11
CA ARG A 48 3.42 -11.86 -17.88
C ARG A 48 4.45 -12.97 -18.04
N THR A 49 4.69 -13.70 -16.96
CA THR A 49 5.54 -14.89 -16.93
C THR A 49 5.00 -15.86 -15.88
N LYS A 50 5.56 -17.07 -15.81
CA LYS A 50 5.25 -18.02 -14.74
C LYS A 50 6.21 -17.83 -13.57
N ASN A 51 5.69 -17.99 -12.36
CA ASN A 51 6.50 -18.17 -11.17
C ASN A 51 7.27 -19.51 -11.25
N PRO A 52 8.30 -19.73 -10.42
CA PRO A 52 9.04 -21.00 -10.40
C PRO A 52 8.18 -22.25 -10.16
N ASP A 53 7.04 -22.09 -9.48
CA ASP A 53 6.05 -23.14 -9.23
C ASP A 53 5.07 -23.37 -10.41
N GLY A 54 5.23 -22.64 -11.51
CA GLY A 54 4.39 -22.74 -12.71
C GLY A 54 3.08 -21.93 -12.65
N SER A 55 2.79 -21.25 -11.54
CA SER A 55 1.63 -20.36 -11.41
C SER A 55 1.80 -19.07 -12.21
N GLU A 56 0.68 -18.44 -12.61
CA GLU A 56 0.71 -17.16 -13.31
C GLU A 56 1.22 -16.05 -12.39
N ARG A 57 2.22 -15.30 -12.86
CA ARG A 57 2.76 -14.16 -12.12
C ARG A 57 1.73 -13.02 -12.08
N PRO A 58 1.43 -12.43 -10.91
CA PRO A 58 0.69 -11.19 -10.84
C PRO A 58 1.38 -10.07 -11.64
N VAL A 59 0.65 -9.36 -12.51
CA VAL A 59 1.16 -8.22 -13.28
C VAL A 59 0.40 -6.92 -12.98
N HIS A 60 -0.42 -6.96 -11.93
CA HIS A 60 -1.36 -5.89 -11.59
C HIS A 60 -1.51 -5.84 -10.06
N GLY A 61 -2.13 -4.78 -9.55
CA GLY A 61 -2.46 -4.65 -8.13
C GLY A 61 -1.66 -3.62 -7.35
N TYR A 62 -0.51 -3.24 -7.86
CA TYR A 62 0.32 -2.15 -7.35
C TYR A 62 0.67 -1.21 -8.50
N HIS A 63 1.05 0.02 -8.14
CA HIS A 63 1.69 0.91 -9.09
C HIS A 63 2.94 1.54 -8.51
N THR A 64 3.83 1.96 -9.42
CA THR A 64 5.05 2.67 -9.09
C THR A 64 4.86 4.15 -9.41
N LEU A 65 5.04 4.99 -8.40
CA LEU A 65 5.03 6.44 -8.54
C LEU A 65 6.29 6.93 -9.28
N PRO A 66 6.33 8.18 -9.78
CA PRO A 66 7.49 8.71 -10.51
C PRO A 66 8.82 8.65 -9.74
N ASP A 67 8.77 8.65 -8.41
CA ASP A 67 9.94 8.55 -7.53
C ASP A 67 10.38 7.11 -7.22
N GLY A 68 9.71 6.11 -7.80
CA GLY A 68 9.98 4.69 -7.56
C GLY A 68 9.20 4.07 -6.41
N THR A 69 8.41 4.86 -5.67
CA THR A 69 7.59 4.34 -4.55
C THR A 69 6.52 3.39 -5.07
N LEU A 70 6.43 2.20 -4.46
CA LEU A 70 5.40 1.22 -4.79
C LEU A 70 4.23 1.33 -3.81
N THR A 71 3.01 1.45 -4.35
CA THR A 71 1.78 1.61 -3.56
C THR A 71 0.68 0.68 -4.08
N PRO A 72 -0.24 0.23 -3.21
CA PRO A 72 -1.41 -0.51 -3.66
C PRO A 72 -2.23 0.30 -4.66
N LEU A 73 -2.65 -0.33 -5.75
CA LEU A 73 -3.50 0.30 -6.78
C LEU A 73 -4.98 0.26 -6.42
N HIS A 74 -5.37 -0.79 -5.69
CA HIS A 74 -6.76 -1.14 -5.41
C HIS A 74 -7.05 -1.17 -3.91
N VAL A 75 -8.27 -1.60 -3.60
CA VAL A 75 -8.88 -1.65 -2.27
C VAL A 75 -7.97 -2.26 -1.19
N ILE A 76 -7.91 -1.53 -0.07
CA ILE A 76 -7.56 -2.06 1.25
C ILE A 76 -8.80 -2.74 1.82
N MET A 77 -8.77 -4.04 1.98
CA MET A 77 -9.94 -4.85 2.33
C MET A 77 -10.22 -4.87 3.84
N ALA A 78 -9.17 -4.88 4.65
CA ALA A 78 -9.26 -4.90 6.10
C ALA A 78 -8.08 -4.15 6.72
N LEU A 79 -8.29 -3.69 7.95
CA LEU A 79 -7.26 -3.06 8.77
C LEU A 79 -7.47 -3.45 10.23
N ILE A 80 -6.39 -3.79 10.93
CA ILE A 80 -6.38 -4.02 12.37
C ILE A 80 -5.16 -3.34 13.00
N VAL A 81 -5.34 -2.80 14.20
CA VAL A 81 -4.24 -2.30 15.03
C VAL A 81 -3.92 -3.38 16.07
N ALA A 82 -2.71 -3.91 16.05
CA ALA A 82 -2.23 -4.89 17.02
C ALA A 82 -1.88 -4.22 18.36
N HIS A 83 -1.74 -5.04 19.40
CA HIS A 83 -1.47 -4.56 20.77
C HIS A 83 -0.15 -3.77 20.90
N ASP A 84 0.84 -4.07 20.05
CA ASP A 84 2.12 -3.37 19.99
C ASP A 84 2.07 -2.05 19.19
N GLY A 85 0.91 -1.72 18.61
CA GLY A 85 0.69 -0.56 17.76
C GLY A 85 0.99 -0.80 16.27
N THR A 86 1.42 -1.99 15.88
CA THR A 86 1.60 -2.34 14.47
C THR A 86 0.23 -2.39 13.78
N ILE A 87 0.11 -1.75 12.63
CA ILE A 87 -1.12 -1.79 11.84
C ILE A 87 -0.95 -2.83 10.73
N TYR A 88 -1.87 -3.78 10.64
CA TYR A 88 -1.92 -4.73 9.54
C TYR A 88 -3.07 -4.39 8.60
N ALA A 89 -2.79 -4.32 7.31
CA ALA A 89 -3.76 -4.05 6.27
C ALA A 89 -3.67 -5.10 5.15
N THR A 90 -4.80 -5.44 4.53
CA THR A 90 -4.81 -6.38 3.40
C THR A 90 -5.15 -5.68 2.08
N THR A 91 -4.44 -6.01 1.00
CA THR A 91 -4.77 -5.58 -0.37
C THR A 91 -5.54 -6.67 -1.10
N ILE A 92 -6.46 -6.31 -2.00
CA ILE A 92 -7.24 -7.28 -2.76
C ILE A 92 -6.41 -8.08 -3.79
N TYR A 93 -5.48 -7.43 -4.49
CA TYR A 93 -4.75 -8.08 -5.58
C TYR A 93 -3.33 -7.52 -5.72
N PRO A 94 -2.30 -8.39 -5.84
CA PRO A 94 -2.32 -9.72 -5.25
C PRO A 94 -2.72 -9.62 -3.77
N PHE A 95 -3.34 -10.67 -3.24
CA PHE A 95 -3.68 -10.70 -1.82
C PHE A 95 -2.39 -10.59 -1.01
N THR A 96 -2.19 -9.46 -0.34
CA THR A 96 -0.97 -9.13 0.38
C THR A 96 -1.33 -8.64 1.77
N LEU A 97 -0.59 -9.10 2.77
CA LEU A 97 -0.60 -8.50 4.10
C LEU A 97 0.48 -7.43 4.18
N LEU A 98 0.09 -6.19 4.43
CA LEU A 98 0.98 -5.06 4.68
C LEU A 98 1.11 -4.87 6.19
N ALA A 99 2.36 -4.81 6.68
CA ALA A 99 2.66 -4.39 8.03
C ALA A 99 3.13 -2.93 8.01
N ILE A 100 2.41 -2.06 8.71
CA ILE A 100 2.70 -0.64 8.83
C ILE A 100 3.21 -0.43 10.26
N GLU A 101 4.53 -0.33 10.36
CA GLU A 101 5.22 0.01 11.61
C GLU A 101 4.86 1.45 11.97
N THR A 102 4.09 1.63 13.03
CA THR A 102 3.85 2.96 13.57
C THR A 102 5.08 3.39 14.35
N VAL A 103 5.52 4.64 14.16
CA VAL A 103 6.47 5.24 15.10
C VAL A 103 5.75 5.28 16.44
N LYS A 104 6.31 4.66 17.49
CA LYS A 104 5.73 4.67 18.83
C LYS A 104 5.31 6.11 19.15
N ALA A 105 4.05 6.28 19.57
CA ALA A 105 3.62 7.55 20.14
C ALA A 105 4.63 7.89 21.26
N VAL A 106 5.34 9.00 21.11
CA VAL A 106 6.13 9.55 22.21
C VAL A 106 5.11 9.83 23.32
N LYS A 107 5.27 9.12 24.44
CA LYS A 107 4.47 9.33 25.64
C LYS A 107 4.70 10.74 26.18
#